data_AF-A0A078GSY2-F1
#
_entry.id   AF-A0A078GSY2-F1
#
_cell.length_a   1.000
_cell.length_b   1.000
_cell.length_c   1.000
_cell.angle_alpha   90.00
_cell.angle_beta   90.00
_cell.angle_gamma   90.00
#
_symmetry.space_group_name_H-M   'P 1'
#
loop_
_entity.id
_entity.type
_entity.pdbx_description
1 polymer ?
#
loop_
_entity_poly.entity_id
_entity_poly.type
_entity_poly.pdbx_seq_one_letter_code
_entity_poly.pdbx_strand_id
1 'polypeptide(L)' 'MEHCHIAIYSEEVHDRYEHKRRLKNPATTAVQQAIHSVAYTIYGKPDVRRLMFEVFDFEQIQPKAV' A
#
# COMPACT_ATOMS: atom_id res chain seq x y z
N MET A 1 27.52 25.29 -12.00
CA MET A 1 26.56 25.36 -10.87
C MET A 1 25.12 24.98 -11.25
N GLU A 2 24.84 24.44 -12.45
CA GLU A 2 23.46 24.00 -12.82
C GLU A 2 23.15 22.55 -12.42
N HIS A 3 24.15 21.67 -12.33
CA HIS A 3 23.93 20.24 -12.03
C HIS A 3 23.34 19.98 -10.63
N CYS A 4 23.65 20.82 -9.63
CA CYS A 4 23.08 20.66 -8.28
C CYS A 4 21.57 20.95 -8.25
N HIS A 5 21.08 21.87 -9.09
CA HIS A 5 19.67 22.27 -9.03
C HIS A 5 18.74 21.16 -9.57
N ILE A 6 19.19 20.44 -10.59
CA ILE A 6 18.48 19.28 -11.15
C ILE A 6 18.55 18.10 -10.18
N ALA A 7 19.70 17.86 -9.55
CA ALA A 7 19.86 16.80 -8.56
C ALA A 7 18.96 17.01 -7.32
N ILE A 8 18.90 18.23 -6.79
CA ILE A 8 18.04 18.56 -5.63
C ILE A 8 16.55 18.51 -6.01
N TYR A 9 16.16 19.01 -7.18
CA TYR A 9 14.77 18.87 -7.65
C TYR A 9 14.37 17.40 -7.81
N SER A 10 15.28 16.56 -8.33
CA SER A 10 15.09 15.12 -8.47
C SER A 10 14.98 14.39 -7.13
N GLU A 11 15.75 14.79 -6.12
CA GLU A 11 15.62 14.26 -4.75
C GLU A 11 14.30 14.68 -4.11
N GLU A 12 13.87 15.93 -4.26
CA GLU A 12 12.61 16.41 -3.66
C GLU A 12 11.40 15.68 -4.25
N VAL A 13 11.35 15.47 -5.57
CA VAL A 13 10.25 14.69 -6.20
C VAL A 13 10.30 13.22 -5.81
N HIS A 14 11.51 12.65 -5.68
CA HIS A 14 11.68 11.26 -5.23
C HIS A 14 11.21 11.10 -3.78
N ASP A 15 11.61 12.00 -2.88
CA ASP A 15 11.23 11.96 -1.47
C ASP A 15 9.73 12.21 -1.28
N ARG A 16 9.12 13.10 -2.08
CA ARG A 16 7.66 13.29 -2.11
C ARG A 16 6.93 12.05 -2.61
N TYR A 17 7.46 11.35 -3.61
CA TYR A 17 6.90 10.10 -4.12
C TYR A 17 7.00 8.98 -3.09
N GLU A 18 8.17 8.81 -2.47
CA GLU A 18 8.39 7.85 -1.38
C GLU A 18 7.52 8.18 -0.16
N HIS A 19 7.38 9.46 0.21
CA HIS A 19 6.49 9.90 1.29
C HIS A 19 5.01 9.61 0.97
N LYS A 20 4.56 9.84 -0.27
CA LYS A 20 3.21 9.49 -0.74
C LYS A 20 2.97 7.99 -0.85
N ARG A 21 4.01 7.19 -1.11
CA ARG A 21 3.96 5.71 -1.05
C ARG A 21 3.86 5.20 0.38
N ARG A 22 4.60 5.83 1.31
CA ARG A 22 4.62 5.47 2.74
C ARG A 22 3.34 5.87 3.46
N LEU A 23 2.71 6.97 3.06
CA LEU A 23 1.36 7.31 3.49
C LEU A 23 0.38 6.36 2.81
N LYS A 24 -0.42 5.63 3.59
CA LYS A 24 -1.51 4.80 3.07
C LYS A 24 -2.34 5.63 2.10
N ASN A 25 -2.24 5.32 0.81
CA ASN A 25 -2.97 6.07 -0.19
C ASN A 25 -4.47 5.78 0.02
N PRO A 26 -5.31 6.82 0.19
CA PRO A 26 -6.75 6.63 0.37
C PRO A 26 -7.38 5.83 -0.77
N ALA A 27 -6.83 5.95 -2.00
CA ALA A 27 -7.28 5.18 -3.15
C ALA A 27 -7.00 3.68 -3.00
N THR A 28 -5.79 3.29 -2.58
CA THR A 28 -5.45 1.87 -2.40
C THR A 28 -6.23 1.27 -1.23
N THR A 29 -6.46 2.05 -0.16
CA THR A 29 -7.28 1.62 0.97
C THR A 29 -8.74 1.41 0.55
N ALA A 30 -9.31 2.31 -0.25
CA ALA A 30 -10.67 2.20 -0.76
C ALA A 30 -10.86 0.98 -1.67
N VAL A 31 -9.95 0.77 -2.62
CA VAL A 31 -9.96 -0.41 -3.50
C VAL A 31 -9.87 -1.71 -2.69
N GLN A 32 -9.03 -1.71 -1.67
CA GLN A 32 -8.86 -2.86 -0.79
C GLN A 32 -10.13 -3.19 0.02
N GLN A 33 -10.80 -2.18 0.57
CA GLN A 33 -12.08 -2.38 1.26
C GLN A 33 -13.17 -2.88 0.31
N ALA A 34 -13.19 -2.41 -0.94
CA ALA A 34 -14.13 -2.88 -1.96
C ALA A 34 -13.90 -4.36 -2.34
N ILE A 35 -12.65 -4.76 -2.53
CA ILE A 35 -12.32 -6.17 -2.81
C ILE A 35 -12.67 -7.05 -1.60
N HIS A 36 -12.37 -6.58 -0.39
CA HIS A 36 -12.71 -7.30 0.84
C HIS A 36 -14.22 -7.50 0.99
N SER A 37 -15.02 -6.45 0.78
CA SER A 37 -16.47 -6.53 0.91
C SER A 37 -17.10 -7.43 -0.14
N VAL A 38 -16.64 -7.34 -1.40
CA VAL A 38 -17.12 -8.20 -2.50
C VAL A 38 -16.75 -9.67 -2.24
N ALA A 39 -15.51 -9.94 -1.82
CA ALA A 39 -15.09 -11.30 -1.49
C ALA A 39 -15.87 -11.88 -0.30
N TYR A 40 -16.19 -11.05 0.70
CA TYR A 40 -17.03 -11.46 1.82
C TYR A 40 -18.44 -11.89 1.37
N THR A 41 -19.02 -11.21 0.39
CA THR A 41 -20.34 -11.54 -0.17
C THR A 41 -20.32 -12.87 -0.94
N ILE A 42 -19.26 -13.17 -1.68
CA ILE A 42 -19.21 -14.35 -2.56
C ILE A 42 -18.76 -15.61 -1.81
N TYR A 43 -17.74 -15.50 -0.96
CA TYR A 43 -17.08 -16.66 -0.34
C TYR A 43 -17.33 -16.79 1.17
N GLY A 44 -17.84 -15.73 1.82
CA GLY A 44 -18.07 -15.74 3.27
C GLY A 44 -16.79 -15.59 4.11
N LYS A 45 -16.99 -15.53 5.43
CA LYS A 45 -15.97 -15.16 6.43
C LYS A 45 -14.69 -16.05 6.47
N PRO A 46 -14.75 -17.40 6.39
CA PRO A 46 -13.55 -18.22 6.51
C PRO A 46 -12.66 -18.10 5.25
N ASP A 47 -13.25 -18.13 4.06
CA ASP A 47 -12.51 -18.11 2.80
C ASP A 47 -11.99 -16.71 2.44
N VAL A 48 -12.70 -15.64 2.78
CA VAL A 48 -12.20 -14.27 2.56
C VAL A 48 -10.94 -14.00 3.36
N ARG A 49 -10.81 -14.50 4.60
CA ARG A 49 -9.59 -14.32 5.39
C ARG A 49 -8.40 -15.02 4.70
N ARG A 50 -8.62 -16.25 4.23
CA ARG A 50 -7.61 -17.02 3.50
C ARG A 50 -7.21 -16.33 2.19
N LEU A 51 -8.19 -15.86 1.43
CA LEU A 51 -7.99 -15.11 0.18
C LEU A 51 -7.22 -13.81 0.41
N MET A 52 -7.60 -13.01 1.41
CA MET A 52 -6.93 -11.75 1.70
C MET A 52 -5.48 -11.96 2.16
N PHE A 53 -5.19 -13.05 2.88
CA PHE A 53 -3.86 -13.36 3.38
C PHE A 53 -2.96 -13.99 2.31
N GLU A 54 -3.41 -15.04 1.63
CA GLU A 54 -2.59 -15.82 0.69
C GLU A 54 -2.38 -15.14 -0.67
N VAL A 55 -3.36 -14.34 -1.12
CA VAL A 55 -3.35 -13.76 -2.49
C VAL A 55 -3.06 -12.26 -2.48
N PHE A 56 -3.52 -11.54 -1.45
CA PHE A 56 -3.42 -10.09 -1.38
C PHE A 56 -2.39 -9.57 -0.36
N ASP A 57 -1.63 -10.47 0.30
CA ASP A 57 -0.62 -10.15 1.33
C ASP A 57 -1.14 -9.20 2.43
N PHE A 58 -2.44 -9.29 2.75
CA PHE A 58 -3.05 -8.46 3.77
C PHE A 58 -2.60 -8.91 5.16
N GLU A 59 -2.05 -7.99 5.95
CA GLU A 59 -1.41 -8.21 7.26
C GLU A 59 0.00 -8.82 7.27
N GLN A 60 0.77 -8.79 6.17
CA GLN A 60 2.24 -8.82 6.33
C GLN A 60 2.75 -7.45 6.83
N ILE A 61 2.25 -6.99 7.96
CA ILE A 61 3.00 -6.07 8.81
C ILE A 61 4.18 -6.92 9.25
N GLN A 62 5.34 -6.75 8.60
CA GLN A 62 6.58 -7.32 9.13
C GLN A 62 6.62 -6.93 10.61
N PRO A 63 6.65 -7.91 11.53
CA PRO A 63 6.67 -7.58 12.95
C PRO A 63 7.83 -6.61 13.14
N LYS A 64 7.53 -5.43 13.70
CA LYS A 64 8.58 -4.50 14.10
C LYS A 64 9.48 -5.29 15.04
N ALA A 65 10.73 -5.49 14.65
CA ALA A 65 11.72 -6.07 15.55
C ALA A 65 11.69 -5.23 16.84
N VAL A 66 11.33 -5.89 17.95
CA VAL A 66 11.32 -5.28 19.29
C VAL A 66 12.75 -4.93 19.67
#